data_AF-A0A7C4JDU0-F1
#
_entry.id   AF-A0A7C4JDU0-F1
#
_cell.length_a   1.000
_cell.length_b   1.000
_cell.length_c   1.000
_cell.angle_alpha   90.00
_cell.angle_beta   90.00
_cell.angle_gamma   90.00
#
_symmetry.space_group_name_H-M   'P 1'
#
loop_
_entity.id
_entity.type
_entity.pdbx_description
1 polymer ?
#
loop_
_entity_poly.entity_id
_entity_poly.type
_entity_poly.pdbx_seq_one_letter_code
_entity_poly.pdbx_strand_id
1 'polypeptide(L)'
;MSEDEIRKTLKNLNEKMDNIIARLDYLEQIIARYPDLASLSEIVFWFKTGLKIYDEPLKVLNRLLSLSGVMDEKIDDISRVIMQSLALRGSMNISQLTREVKAQRGKASRKTVRDRLKALIEKGLVEKSGHYFQLARKKNG
;
A
#
# COMPACT_ATOMS: atom_id res chain seq x y z
N MET A 1 4.44 -21.59 10.11
CA MET A 1 5.05 -20.52 9.31
C MET A 1 5.21 -19.30 10.18
N SER A 2 6.39 -18.69 10.20
CA SER A 2 6.62 -17.44 10.95
C SER A 2 5.99 -16.24 10.24
N GLU A 3 5.74 -15.14 10.96
CA GLU A 3 5.23 -13.90 10.36
C GLU A 3 6.16 -13.39 9.26
N ASP A 4 7.47 -13.52 9.44
CA ASP A 4 8.47 -13.10 8.46
C ASP A 4 8.46 -13.98 7.19
N GLU A 5 8.16 -15.27 7.30
CA GLU A 5 7.97 -16.14 6.13
C GLU A 5 6.73 -15.73 5.32
N ILE A 6 5.63 -15.37 6.00
CA ILE A 6 4.41 -14.88 5.36
C ILE A 6 4.68 -13.56 4.63
N ARG A 7 5.39 -12.63 5.28
CA ARG A 7 5.81 -11.35 4.68
C ARG A 7 6.65 -11.56 3.43
N LYS A 8 7.67 -12.41 3.52
CA LYS A 8 8.56 -12.71 2.39
C LYS A 8 7.79 -13.32 1.23
N THR A 9 6.86 -14.24 1.52
CA THR A 9 6.03 -14.90 0.51
C THR A 9 5.11 -13.90 -0.20
N LEU A 10 4.43 -13.03 0.54
CA LEU A 10 3.54 -12.02 -0.03
C LEU A 10 4.28 -10.95 -0.83
N LYS A 11 5.46 -10.54 -0.39
CA LYS A 11 6.32 -9.63 -1.16
C LYS A 11 6.73 -10.27 -2.48
N ASN A 12 7.24 -11.50 -2.43
CA ASN A 12 7.64 -12.24 -3.62
C ASN A 12 6.46 -12.45 -4.60
N LEU A 13 5.26 -12.71 -4.08
CA LEU A 13 4.07 -12.88 -4.91
C LEU A 13 3.70 -11.59 -5.63
N ASN A 14 3.76 -10.45 -4.93
CA ASN A 14 3.49 -9.14 -5.51
C ASN A 14 4.50 -8.78 -6.61
N GLU A 15 5.79 -9.00 -6.37
CA GLU A 15 6.84 -8.78 -7.37
C GLU A 15 6.64 -9.67 -8.61
N LYS A 16 6.22 -10.93 -8.42
CA LYS A 16 5.89 -11.82 -9.54
C LYS A 16 4.69 -11.31 -10.34
N MET A 17 3.65 -10.79 -9.68
CA MET A 17 2.49 -10.20 -10.36
C MET A 17 2.88 -8.96 -11.18
N ASP A 18 3.63 -8.03 -10.59
CA ASP A 18 4.13 -6.84 -11.28
C ASP A 18 4.93 -7.22 -12.53
N ASN A 19 5.80 -8.25 -12.43
CA ASN A 19 6.56 -8.77 -13.56
C ASN A 19 5.69 -9.38 -14.66
N ILE A 20 4.63 -10.14 -14.30
CA ILE A 20 3.72 -10.72 -15.29
C ILE A 20 2.97 -9.61 -16.02
N ILE A 21 2.45 -8.62 -15.30
CA ILE A 21 1.74 -7.48 -15.90
C ILE A 21 2.67 -6.74 -16.88
N ALA A 22 3.91 -6.45 -16.49
CA ALA A 22 4.87 -5.79 -17.37
C ALA A 22 5.18 -6.59 -18.64
N ARG A 23 5.25 -7.93 -18.54
CA ARG A 23 5.46 -8.80 -19.72
C ARG A 23 4.21 -8.82 -20.62
N LEU A 24 3.01 -8.78 -20.06
CA LEU A 24 1.77 -8.67 -20.83
C LEU A 24 1.69 -7.32 -21.55
N ASP A 25 2.10 -6.22 -20.91
CA ASP A 25 2.18 -4.90 -21.54
C ASP A 25 3.15 -4.89 -22.74
N TYR A 26 4.27 -5.61 -22.61
CA TYR A 26 5.22 -5.76 -23.71
C TYR A 26 4.64 -6.61 -24.86
N LEU A 27 3.95 -7.70 -24.55
CA LEU A 27 3.27 -8.52 -25.56
C LEU A 27 2.17 -7.74 -26.29
N GLU A 28 1.38 -6.95 -25.57
CA GLU A 28 0.35 -6.07 -26.13
C GLU A 28 0.95 -5.08 -27.15
N GLN A 29 2.11 -4.47 -26.82
CA GLN A 29 2.83 -3.58 -27.73
C GLN A 29 3.37 -4.29 -28.99
N ILE A 30 3.79 -5.55 -28.87
CA ILE A 30 4.22 -6.35 -30.02
C ILE A 30 3.00 -6.67 -30.89
N ILE A 31 1.94 -7.22 -30.30
CA ILE A 31 0.71 -7.62 -31.00
C ILE A 31 0.09 -6.42 -31.75
N ALA A 32 0.09 -5.24 -31.14
CA ALA A 32 -0.41 -4.02 -31.77
C ALA A 32 0.31 -3.64 -33.09
N ARG A 33 1.50 -4.18 -33.35
CA ARG A 33 2.27 -3.94 -34.58
C ARG A 33 1.97 -4.95 -35.69
N TYR A 34 1.21 -6.01 -35.40
CA TYR A 34 0.90 -7.08 -36.35
C TYR A 34 -0.62 -7.25 -36.49
N PRO A 35 -1.24 -6.71 -37.56
CA PRO A 35 -2.69 -6.76 -37.78
C PRO A 35 -3.29 -8.17 -37.74
N ASP A 36 -2.52 -9.18 -38.18
CA ASP A 36 -2.92 -10.58 -38.21
C ASP A 36 -3.05 -11.22 -36.81
N LEU A 37 -2.53 -10.54 -35.78
CA LEU A 37 -2.57 -10.99 -34.39
C LEU A 37 -3.60 -10.22 -33.56
N ALA A 38 -4.45 -9.40 -34.18
CA ALA A 38 -5.42 -8.56 -33.49
C ALA A 38 -6.34 -9.34 -32.53
N SER A 39 -6.69 -10.59 -32.87
CA SER A 39 -7.48 -11.49 -32.02
C SER A 39 -6.79 -11.91 -30.72
N LEU A 40 -5.45 -11.87 -30.65
CA LEU A 40 -4.68 -12.16 -29.44
C LEU A 40 -4.66 -10.98 -28.47
N SER A 41 -4.94 -9.76 -28.94
CA SER A 41 -4.95 -8.57 -28.10
C SER A 41 -6.06 -8.62 -27.05
N GLU A 42 -7.24 -9.14 -27.41
CA GLU A 42 -8.35 -9.36 -26.48
C GLU A 42 -7.99 -10.35 -25.37
N ILE A 43 -7.31 -11.45 -25.69
CA ILE A 43 -6.89 -12.46 -24.71
C ILE A 43 -5.90 -11.85 -23.71
N VAL A 44 -4.92 -11.09 -24.20
CA VAL A 44 -3.94 -10.38 -23.36
C VAL A 44 -4.63 -9.35 -22.46
N PHE A 45 -5.60 -8.61 -23.01
CA PHE A 45 -6.39 -7.64 -22.26
C PHE A 45 -7.19 -8.29 -21.12
N TRP A 46 -7.89 -9.39 -21.39
CA TRP A 46 -8.65 -10.11 -20.36
C TRP A 46 -7.76 -10.71 -19.28
N PHE A 47 -6.63 -11.30 -19.68
CA PHE A 47 -5.68 -11.87 -18.72
C PHE A 47 -5.05 -10.81 -17.81
N LYS A 48 -4.66 -9.66 -18.38
CA LYS A 48 -4.16 -8.49 -17.64
C LYS A 48 -5.22 -7.92 -16.68
N THR A 49 -6.47 -7.83 -17.13
CA THR A 49 -7.59 -7.36 -16.30
C THR A 49 -7.81 -8.31 -15.11
N GLY A 50 -7.81 -9.62 -15.35
CA GLY A 50 -7.93 -10.62 -14.29
C GLY A 50 -6.81 -10.53 -13.24
N LEU A 51 -5.56 -10.35 -13.68
CA LEU A 51 -4.42 -10.21 -12.76
C LEU A 51 -4.48 -8.91 -11.94
N LYS A 52 -4.88 -7.79 -12.55
CA LYS A 52 -5.02 -6.50 -11.84
C LYS A 52 -6.03 -6.53 -10.69
N ILE A 53 -7.05 -7.38 -10.78
CA ILE A 53 -8.03 -7.56 -9.68
C ILE A 53 -7.34 -8.08 -8.40
N TYR A 54 -6.32 -8.91 -8.54
CA TYR A 54 -5.58 -9.50 -7.41
C TYR A 54 -4.35 -8.69 -6.99
N ASP A 55 -3.79 -7.88 -7.90
CA ASP A 55 -2.62 -7.04 -7.65
C ASP A 55 -2.87 -6.00 -6.53
N GLU A 56 -3.99 -5.26 -6.58
CA GLU A 56 -4.28 -4.24 -5.57
C GLU A 56 -4.51 -4.80 -4.15
N PRO A 57 -5.30 -5.87 -3.95
CA PRO A 57 -5.40 -6.54 -2.65
C PRO A 57 -4.05 -7.01 -2.10
N LEU A 58 -3.16 -7.54 -2.95
CA LEU A 58 -1.82 -7.98 -2.54
C LEU A 58 -0.93 -6.80 -2.11
N LYS A 59 -1.01 -5.66 -2.82
CA LYS A 59 -0.32 -4.42 -2.44
C LYS A 59 -0.81 -3.92 -1.08
N VAL A 60 -2.12 -3.95 -0.84
CA VAL A 60 -2.72 -3.60 0.45
C VAL A 60 -2.21 -4.50 1.59
N LEU A 61 -2.22 -5.83 1.39
CA LEU A 61 -1.73 -6.79 2.38
C LEU A 61 -0.23 -6.57 2.68
N ASN A 62 0.58 -6.35 1.65
CA ASN A 62 2.01 -6.04 1.82
C ASN A 62 2.22 -4.74 2.61
N ARG A 63 1.42 -3.69 2.36
CA ARG A 63 1.51 -2.44 3.13
C ARG A 63 1.11 -2.67 4.59
N LEU A 64 0.05 -3.41 4.86
CA LEU A 64 -0.36 -3.75 6.24
C LEU A 64 0.72 -4.55 6.99
N LEU A 65 1.37 -5.50 6.31
CA LEU A 65 2.44 -6.29 6.91
C LEU A 65 3.75 -5.51 7.07
N SER A 66 4.03 -4.55 6.18
CA SER A 66 5.17 -3.64 6.35
C SER A 66 5.04 -2.78 7.62
N LEU A 67 3.81 -2.54 8.08
CA LEU A 67 3.56 -1.88 9.35
C LEU A 67 3.83 -2.78 10.55
N SER A 68 3.50 -4.07 10.50
CA SER A 68 3.74 -4.95 11.64
C SER A 68 5.24 -5.16 11.93
N GLY A 69 6.13 -4.97 10.95
CA GLY A 69 7.59 -5.04 11.17
C GLY A 69 8.23 -3.74 11.66
N VAL A 70 7.47 -2.63 11.62
CA VAL A 70 7.90 -1.28 12.05
C VAL A 70 7.18 -0.85 13.33
N MET A 71 6.05 -1.50 13.64
CA MET A 71 5.37 -1.41 14.92
C MET A 71 6.16 -2.16 15.98
N ASP A 72 7.13 -1.47 16.56
CA ASP A 72 7.64 -1.78 17.88
C ASP A 72 6.44 -2.04 18.82
N GLU A 73 6.52 -3.02 19.73
CA GLU A 73 5.41 -3.38 20.63
C GLU A 73 4.86 -2.17 21.43
N LYS A 74 5.63 -1.07 21.48
CA LYS A 74 5.36 0.18 22.17
C LYS A 74 4.53 1.22 21.39
N ILE A 75 4.03 0.94 20.19
CA ILE A 75 3.17 1.89 19.45
C ILE A 75 1.73 1.84 19.98
N ASP A 76 1.20 2.99 20.42
CA ASP A 76 -0.16 3.09 20.95
C ASP A 76 -1.23 2.90 19.86
N ASP A 77 -2.42 2.45 20.26
CA ASP A 77 -3.50 2.10 19.33
C ASP A 77 -3.89 3.20 18.34
N ILE A 78 -3.82 4.48 18.73
CA ILE A 78 -4.15 5.59 17.81
C ILE A 78 -3.10 5.72 16.73
N SER A 79 -1.83 5.68 17.12
CA SER A 79 -0.71 5.68 16.18
C SER A 79 -0.76 4.46 15.25
N ARG A 80 -1.20 3.31 15.76
CA ARG A 80 -1.42 2.10 14.96
C ARG A 80 -2.46 2.32 13.87
N VAL A 81 -3.63 2.84 14.24
CA VAL A 81 -4.72 3.14 13.29
C VAL A 81 -4.29 4.19 12.28
N ILE A 82 -3.59 5.26 12.70
CA ILE A 82 -3.08 6.28 11.78
C ILE A 82 -2.19 5.65 10.71
N MET A 83 -1.21 4.85 11.11
CA MET A 83 -0.31 4.21 10.14
C MET A 83 -1.04 3.24 9.22
N GLN A 84 -1.99 2.46 9.74
CA GLN A 84 -2.84 1.59 8.91
C GLN A 84 -3.67 2.39 7.90
N SER A 85 -4.28 3.51 8.31
CA SER A 85 -5.00 4.38 7.39
C SER A 85 -4.10 4.92 6.28
N LEU A 86 -2.88 5.35 6.61
CA LEU A 86 -1.90 5.83 5.63
C LEU A 86 -1.39 4.72 4.70
N ALA A 87 -1.20 3.49 5.19
CA ALA A 87 -0.85 2.34 4.37
C ALA A 87 -1.97 2.00 3.37
N LEU A 88 -3.21 1.95 3.85
CA LEU A 88 -4.35 1.52 3.05
C LEU A 88 -4.78 2.58 2.04
N ARG A 89 -4.89 3.84 2.46
CA ARG A 89 -5.50 4.93 1.67
C ARG A 89 -4.47 5.90 1.08
N GLY A 90 -3.18 5.72 1.40
CA GLY A 90 -2.13 6.61 0.92
C GLY A 90 -2.05 7.93 1.69
N SER A 91 -1.65 8.99 1.00
CA SER A 91 -1.43 10.31 1.60
C SER A 91 -2.74 10.94 2.09
N MET A 92 -2.80 11.37 3.35
CA MET A 92 -4.02 11.90 3.96
C MET A 92 -3.76 13.16 4.77
N ASN A 93 -4.72 14.09 4.78
CA ASN A 93 -4.68 15.25 5.67
C ASN A 93 -5.23 14.92 7.07
N ILE A 94 -5.01 15.82 8.03
CA ILE A 94 -5.41 15.60 9.43
C ILE A 94 -6.91 15.39 9.62
N SER A 95 -7.76 16.04 8.82
CA SER A 95 -9.22 15.88 8.92
C SER A 95 -9.66 14.50 8.44
N GLN A 96 -9.08 14.01 7.35
CA GLN A 96 -9.31 12.66 6.84
C GLN A 96 -8.83 11.60 7.85
N LEU A 97 -7.62 11.76 8.40
CA LEU A 97 -7.11 10.86 9.44
C LEU A 97 -7.97 10.86 10.69
N THR A 98 -8.44 12.03 11.15
CA THR A 98 -9.34 12.10 12.30
C THR A 98 -10.64 11.35 12.05
N ARG A 99 -11.19 11.42 10.83
CA ARG A 99 -12.39 10.68 10.44
C ARG A 99 -12.15 9.17 10.46
N GLU A 100 -11.04 8.69 9.89
CA GLU A 100 -10.69 7.26 9.90
C GLU A 100 -10.48 6.73 11.33
N VAL A 101 -9.70 7.46 12.14
CA VAL A 101 -9.45 7.06 13.54
C VAL A 101 -10.76 7.02 14.33
N LYS A 102 -11.66 8.00 14.11
CA LYS A 102 -12.98 8.01 14.76
C LYS A 102 -13.86 6.85 14.28
N ALA A 103 -13.84 6.51 12.98
CA ALA A 103 -14.62 5.41 12.43
C ALA A 103 -14.18 4.06 13.00
N GLN A 104 -12.86 3.83 13.14
CA GLN A 104 -12.33 2.56 13.64
C GLN A 104 -12.39 2.42 15.16
N ARG A 105 -12.21 3.51 15.92
CA ARG A 105 -12.14 3.46 17.40
C ARG A 105 -13.37 4.03 18.10
N GLY A 106 -14.36 4.53 17.36
CA GLY A 106 -15.55 5.23 17.87
C GLY A 106 -15.29 6.66 18.38
N LYS A 107 -14.07 6.98 18.83
CA LYS A 107 -13.68 8.30 19.34
C LYS A 107 -12.30 8.75 18.84
N ALA A 108 -12.21 10.00 18.41
CA ALA A 108 -10.95 10.67 18.10
C ALA A 108 -11.11 12.20 18.20
N SER A 109 -10.17 12.87 18.88
CA SER A 109 -10.06 14.33 18.82
C SER A 109 -8.97 14.71 17.81
N ARG A 110 -9.17 15.83 17.08
CA ARG A 110 -8.13 16.37 16.18
C ARG A 110 -6.82 16.66 16.92
N LYS A 111 -6.89 17.04 18.20
CA LYS A 111 -5.71 17.29 19.05
C LYS A 111 -4.92 15.99 19.26
N THR A 112 -5.58 14.92 19.70
CA THR A 112 -4.94 13.61 19.92
C THR A 112 -4.29 13.07 18.65
N VAL A 113 -4.99 13.14 17.51
CA VAL A 113 -4.45 12.70 16.22
C VAL A 113 -3.24 13.54 15.80
N ARG A 114 -3.28 14.86 16.01
CA ARG A 114 -2.14 15.75 15.74
C ARG A 114 -0.92 15.40 16.59
N ASP A 115 -1.14 15.16 17.88
CA ASP A 115 -0.06 14.86 18.83
C ASP A 115 0.60 13.52 18.48
N ARG A 116 -0.19 12.51 18.08
CA ARG A 116 0.35 11.23 17.57
C ARG A 116 1.06 11.36 16.23
N LEU A 117 0.54 12.15 15.29
CA LEU A 117 1.24 12.42 14.02
C LEU A 117 2.62 13.05 14.25
N LYS A 118 2.73 14.01 15.19
CA LYS A 118 4.03 14.60 15.56
C LYS A 118 5.00 13.53 16.06
N ALA A 119 4.56 12.69 17.01
CA ALA A 119 5.40 11.62 17.54
C ALA A 119 5.82 10.61 16.44
N LEU A 120 4.94 10.30 15.48
CA LEU A 120 5.27 9.42 14.35
C LEU A 120 6.26 10.06 13.38
N ILE A 121 6.19 11.38 13.17
CA ILE A 121 7.16 12.14 12.37
C ILE A 121 8.52 12.17 13.06
N GLU A 122 8.55 12.43 14.37
CA GLU A 122 9.79 12.41 15.18
C GLU A 122 10.48 11.04 15.14
N LYS A 123 9.69 9.95 15.14
CA LYS A 123 10.20 8.58 14.98
C LYS A 123 10.60 8.23 13.54
N GLY A 124 10.43 9.15 12.58
CA GLY A 124 10.74 8.90 11.16
C GLY A 124 9.82 7.89 10.48
N LEU A 125 8.63 7.62 11.04
CA LEU A 125 7.67 6.65 10.50
C LEU A 125 6.67 7.29 9.54
N VAL A 126 6.43 8.59 9.70
CA VAL A 126 5.52 9.39 8.88
C VAL A 126 6.25 10.64 8.40
N GLU A 127 6.01 11.02 7.16
CA GLU A 127 6.49 12.26 6.58
C GLU A 127 5.31 13.21 6.34
N LYS A 128 5.58 14.51 6.47
CA LYS A 128 4.61 15.57 6.17
C LYS A 128 5.00 16.27 4.89
N SER A 129 4.08 16.34 3.93
CA SER A 129 4.21 17.11 2.69
C SER A 129 3.06 18.11 2.59
N GLY A 130 3.35 19.39 2.86
CA GLY A 130 2.33 20.43 2.95
C GLY A 130 1.30 20.15 4.05
N HIS A 131 0.04 19.95 3.67
CA HIS A 131 -1.07 19.61 4.59
C HIS A 131 -1.35 18.10 4.71
N TYR A 132 -0.58 17.28 4.01
CA TYR A 132 -0.77 15.84 3.93
C TYR A 132 0.34 15.08 4.67
N PHE A 133 0.01 13.87 5.11
CA PHE A 133 0.89 12.94 5.80
C PHE A 133 0.94 11.63 5.03
N GLN A 134 2.12 11.00 4.99
CA GLN A 134 2.35 9.72 4.31
C GLN A 134 3.32 8.86 5.13
N LEU A 135 3.32 7.54 4.94
CA LEU A 135 4.36 6.69 5.55
C LEU A 135 5.72 7.04 4.97
N ALA A 136 6.73 7.13 5.83
CA ALA A 136 8.10 7.34 5.40
C ALA A 136 8.56 6.17 4.52
N ARG A 137 9.19 6.45 3.39
CA ARG A 137 9.81 5.39 2.59
C ARG A 137 11.04 4.90 3.35
N LYS A 138 11.17 3.59 3.61
CA LYS A 138 12.44 3.02 4.06
C LYS A 138 13.51 3.46 3.06
N LYS A 139 14.47 4.29 3.50
CA LYS A 139 15.74 4.45 2.79
C LYS A 139 16.43 3.10 2.89
N ASN A 140 16.33 2.30 1.83
CA ASN A 140 17.23 1.17 1.66
C ASN A 140 18.61 1.78 1.43
N GLY A 141 19.45 1.75 2.47
CA GLY A 141 20.90 1.78 2.31
C GLY A 141 21.39 0.40 1.91
#